data_AF-A0A7X9BZL3-F1
#
_entry.id   AF-A0A7X9BZL3-F1
#
_cell.length_a   1.000
_cell.length_b   1.000
_cell.length_c   1.000
_cell.angle_alpha   90.00
_cell.angle_beta   90.00
_cell.angle_gamma   90.00
#
_symmetry.space_group_name_H-M   'P 1'
#
loop_
_entity.id
_entity.type
_entity.pdbx_description
1 polymer ?
#
loop_
_entity_poly.entity_id
_entity_poly.type
_entity_poly.pdbx_seq_one_letter_code
_entity_poly.pdbx_strand_id
1 'polypeptide(L)'
;GGSIYIEPFTKRAINPLLKAFGKNPKNLIKTGLSFGGEPVALGDGAVKIRAFPKIPITLVVWGEDEEFSASGNILFDRSAGTILHTENYALLASLVVYALAKESAK
;
A
#
# COMPACT_ATOMS: atom_id res chain seq x y z
N GLY A 1 20.81 4.84 7.62
CA GLY A 1 19.99 3.66 8.00
C GLY A 1 18.92 3.35 6.97
N GLY A 2 18.00 4.27 6.68
CA GLY A 2 16.81 4.00 5.86
C GLY A 2 17.04 3.72 4.36
N SER A 3 18.14 4.18 3.78
CA SER A 3 18.45 4.01 2.35
C SER A 3 18.69 2.55 1.93
N ILE A 4 19.14 1.70 2.85
CA ILE A 4 19.46 0.29 2.57
C ILE A 4 18.18 -0.56 2.39
N TYR A 5 17.03 -0.09 2.88
CA TYR A 5 15.79 -0.87 2.87
C TYR A 5 14.77 -0.41 1.81
N ILE A 6 15.10 0.61 1.01
CA ILE A 6 14.22 1.14 -0.03
C ILE A 6 14.00 0.09 -1.13
N GLU A 7 15.06 -0.52 -1.64
CA GLU A 7 14.95 -1.46 -2.76
C GLU A 7 14.16 -2.74 -2.41
N PRO A 8 14.40 -3.43 -1.28
CA PRO A 8 13.56 -4.56 -0.87
C PRO A 8 12.09 -4.17 -0.64
N PHE A 9 11.83 -3.00 -0.05
CA PHE A 9 10.48 -2.50 0.17
C PHE A 9 9.76 -2.23 -1.16
N THR A 10 10.41 -1.54 -2.09
CA THR A 10 9.86 -1.26 -3.42
C THR A 10 9.52 -2.56 -4.14
N LYS A 11 10.44 -3.53 -4.20
CA LYS A 11 10.22 -4.80 -4.89
C LYS A 11 9.09 -5.63 -4.28
N ARG A 12 8.97 -5.65 -2.95
CA ARG A 12 8.02 -6.53 -2.25
C ARG A 12 6.66 -5.90 -1.96
N ALA A 13 6.54 -4.59 -1.94
CA ALA A 13 5.29 -3.91 -1.56
C ALA A 13 4.80 -2.94 -2.63
N ILE A 14 5.64 -2.00 -3.10
CA ILE A 14 5.22 -1.00 -4.09
C ILE A 14 4.95 -1.63 -5.45
N ASN A 15 5.87 -2.44 -5.99
CA ASN A 15 5.69 -3.04 -7.32
C ASN A 15 4.44 -3.93 -7.39
N PRO A 16 4.15 -4.81 -6.41
CA PRO A 16 2.90 -5.58 -6.41
C PRO A 16 1.65 -4.71 -6.28
N LEU A 17 1.71 -3.61 -5.51
CA LEU A 17 0.60 -2.66 -5.38
C LEU A 17 0.26 -2.03 -6.75
N LEU A 18 1.28 -1.53 -7.45
CA LEU A 18 1.12 -0.92 -8.77
C LEU A 18 0.68 -1.93 -9.82
N LYS A 19 1.21 -3.15 -9.76
CA LYS A 19 0.77 -4.23 -10.66
C LYS A 19 -0.72 -4.55 -10.49
N ALA A 20 -1.23 -4.53 -9.27
CA ALA A 20 -2.63 -4.86 -8.98
C ALA A 20 -3.59 -3.69 -9.27
N PHE A 21 -3.17 -2.45 -8.97
CA PHE A 21 -4.10 -1.31 -8.92
C PHE A 21 -3.70 -0.11 -9.79
N GLY A 22 -2.51 -0.10 -10.39
CA GLY A 22 -2.01 1.04 -11.18
C GLY A 22 -2.89 1.42 -12.37
N LYS A 23 -3.54 0.43 -13.01
CA LYS A 23 -4.47 0.68 -14.13
C LYS A 23 -5.87 1.12 -13.69
N ASN A 24 -6.24 0.79 -12.45
CA ASN A 24 -7.55 1.13 -11.91
C ASN A 24 -7.44 1.42 -10.40
N PRO A 25 -6.97 2.63 -10.03
CA PRO A 25 -6.79 3.02 -8.64
C PRO A 25 -8.08 2.97 -7.82
N LYS A 26 -9.25 3.17 -8.44
CA LYS A 26 -10.56 3.04 -7.76
C LYS A 26 -10.81 1.63 -7.23
N ASN A 27 -10.24 0.61 -7.86
CA ASN A 27 -10.37 -0.77 -7.39
C ASN A 27 -9.61 -0.99 -6.06
N LEU A 28 -8.55 -0.23 -5.79
CA LEU A 28 -7.86 -0.25 -4.49
C LEU A 28 -8.80 0.22 -3.38
N ILE A 29 -9.55 1.30 -3.61
CA ILE A 29 -10.52 1.83 -2.65
C ILE A 29 -11.61 0.78 -2.40
N LYS A 30 -12.23 0.26 -3.46
CA LYS A 30 -13.30 -0.75 -3.37
C LYS A 30 -12.83 -1.98 -2.58
N THR A 31 -11.65 -2.50 -2.90
CA THR A 31 -11.08 -3.67 -2.23
C THR A 31 -10.70 -3.36 -0.79
N GLY A 32 -10.08 -2.21 -0.52
CA GLY A 32 -9.71 -1.85 0.84
C GLY A 32 -10.92 -1.63 1.76
N LEU A 33 -12.04 -1.13 1.23
CA LEU A 33 -13.31 -1.04 1.96
C LEU A 33 -13.84 -2.42 2.40
N SER A 34 -13.71 -3.47 1.57
CA SER A 34 -14.14 -4.82 1.96
C SER A 34 -13.29 -5.42 3.08
N PHE A 35 -12.08 -4.89 3.29
CA PHE A 35 -11.19 -5.21 4.41
C PHE A 35 -11.45 -4.34 5.65
N GLY A 36 -12.52 -3.54 5.67
CA GLY A 36 -12.79 -2.59 6.76
C GLY A 36 -11.85 -1.39 6.79
N GLY A 37 -11.16 -1.12 5.66
CA GLY A 37 -10.34 0.07 5.48
C GLY A 37 -11.18 1.33 5.27
N GLU A 38 -10.51 2.48 5.31
CA GLU A 38 -11.12 3.80 5.13
C GLU A 38 -10.50 4.49 3.91
N PRO A 39 -11.29 5.11 3.02
CA PRO A 39 -10.76 5.85 1.89
C PRO A 39 -9.98 7.07 2.37
N VAL A 40 -8.95 7.44 1.63
CA VAL A 40 -8.13 8.63 1.91
C VAL A 40 -8.09 9.51 0.66
N ALA A 41 -8.21 10.82 0.83
CA ALA A 41 -8.12 11.79 -0.27
C ALA A 41 -6.66 12.05 -0.66
N LEU A 42 -5.97 11.03 -1.18
CA LEU A 42 -4.60 11.09 -1.69
C LEU A 42 -4.49 10.28 -2.98
N GLY A 43 -3.78 10.83 -3.98
CA GLY A 43 -3.64 10.21 -5.30
C GLY A 43 -4.98 9.95 -5.99
N ASP A 44 -4.97 9.07 -6.99
CA ASP A 44 -6.18 8.64 -7.72
C ASP A 44 -6.92 7.52 -7.00
N GLY A 45 -6.21 6.80 -6.12
CA GLY A 45 -6.78 5.81 -5.23
C GLY A 45 -5.93 5.66 -3.97
N ALA A 46 -6.55 5.88 -2.82
CA ALA A 46 -5.91 5.60 -1.54
C ALA A 46 -6.86 5.02 -0.50
N VAL A 47 -6.32 4.10 0.29
CA VAL A 47 -7.04 3.47 1.39
C VAL A 47 -6.11 3.28 2.59
N LYS A 48 -6.64 3.54 3.77
CA LYS A 48 -6.00 3.28 5.06
C LYS A 48 -6.56 2.00 5.64
N ILE A 49 -5.68 1.04 5.91
CA ILE A 49 -6.02 -0.28 6.46
C ILE A 49 -5.38 -0.42 7.82
N ARG A 50 -6.16 -0.88 8.81
CA ARG A 50 -5.66 -1.24 10.14
C ARG A 50 -5.35 -2.72 10.18
N ALA A 51 -4.18 -3.12 9.66
CA ALA A 51 -3.73 -4.50 9.71
C ALA A 51 -3.52 -5.00 11.16
N PHE A 52 -3.15 -4.08 12.05
CA PHE A 52 -3.14 -4.27 13.50
C PHE A 52 -3.84 -3.10 14.19
N PRO A 53 -4.40 -3.27 15.41
CA PRO A 53 -5.16 -2.24 16.11
C PRO A 53 -4.43 -0.90 16.23
N LYS A 54 -3.09 -0.94 16.31
CA LYS A 54 -2.22 0.23 16.51
C LYS A 54 -1.31 0.56 15.32
N ILE A 55 -1.45 -0.10 14.17
CA ILE A 55 -0.56 0.13 13.02
C ILE A 55 -1.41 0.34 11.76
N PRO A 56 -1.94 1.55 11.54
CA PRO A 56 -2.59 1.88 10.28
C PRO A 56 -1.55 2.01 9.16
N ILE A 57 -1.91 1.53 7.98
CA ILE A 57 -1.09 1.58 6.77
C ILE A 57 -1.94 2.23 5.68
N THR A 58 -1.43 3.31 5.10
CA THR A 58 -2.09 3.98 3.98
C THR A 58 -1.40 3.59 2.69
N LEU A 59 -2.13 2.97 1.77
CA LEU A 59 -1.68 2.66 0.42
C LEU A 59 -2.21 3.74 -0.51
N VAL A 60 -1.33 4.32 -1.33
CA VAL A 60 -1.66 5.39 -2.29
C VAL A 60 -1.17 4.98 -3.66
N VAL A 61 -2.02 5.16 -4.67
CA VAL A 61 -1.75 4.90 -6.08
C VAL A 61 -2.14 6.13 -6.89
N TRP A 62 -1.20 6.58 -7.72
CA TRP A 62 -1.44 7.44 -8.87
C TRP A 62 -1.50 6.54 -10.09
N GLY A 63 -2.60 6.63 -10.84
CA GLY A 63 -2.85 5.77 -11.98
C GLY A 63 -1.86 6.01 -13.11
N GLU A 64 -1.70 5.01 -13.98
CA GLU A 64 -1.08 5.27 -15.28
C GLU A 64 -1.99 6.13 -16.14
N ASP A 65 -1.39 7.04 -16.91
CA ASP A 65 -2.08 7.82 -17.94
C ASP A 65 -1.32 7.72 -19.28
N GLU A 66 -1.66 8.56 -20.25
CA GLU A 66 -1.04 8.54 -21.58
C GLU A 66 0.44 8.95 -21.56
N GLU A 67 0.87 9.70 -20.55
CA GLU A 67 2.20 10.32 -20.47
C GLU A 67 3.09 9.64 -19.41
N PHE A 68 2.50 9.10 -18.34
CA PHE A 68 3.21 8.57 -17.17
C PHE A 68 2.77 7.15 -16.77
N SER A 69 3.75 6.33 -16.38
CA SER A 69 3.48 5.03 -15.73
C SER A 69 2.89 5.23 -14.33
N ALA A 70 2.09 4.27 -13.87
CA ALA A 70 1.54 4.28 -12.52
C ALA A 70 2.63 4.40 -11.46
N SER A 71 2.35 5.16 -10.41
CA SER A 71 3.25 5.33 -9.27
C SER A 71 2.48 5.19 -7.96
N GLY A 72 3.18 4.98 -6.85
CA GLY A 72 2.52 4.69 -5.59
C GLY A 72 3.44 4.72 -4.41
N ASN A 73 2.83 4.83 -3.24
CA ASN A 73 3.53 4.92 -1.97
C ASN A 73 2.74 4.23 -0.86
N ILE A 74 3.45 3.79 0.17
CA ILE A 74 2.86 3.17 1.35
C ILE A 74 3.34 3.94 2.57
N LEU A 75 2.41 4.54 3.28
CA LEU A 75 2.67 5.41 4.43
C LEU A 75 2.34 4.66 5.71
N PHE A 76 3.27 4.74 6.66
CA PHE A 76 3.07 4.32 8.04
C PHE A 76 2.96 5.56 8.91
N ASP A 77 2.09 5.52 9.92
CA ASP A 77 2.02 6.62 10.86
C ASP A 77 3.21 6.61 11.85
N ARG A 78 3.31 7.68 12.65
CA ARG A 78 4.38 7.87 13.63
C ARG A 78 4.46 6.75 14.68
N SER A 79 3.37 6.02 14.92
CA SER A 79 3.33 4.96 15.94
C SER A 79 4.15 3.74 15.54
N ALA A 80 4.32 3.51 14.24
CA ALA A 80 5.01 2.33 13.74
C ALA A 80 6.46 2.26 14.22
N GLY A 81 7.14 3.42 14.33
CA GLY A 81 8.54 3.53 14.76
C GLY A 81 8.81 3.03 16.19
N THR A 82 7.74 2.91 17.00
CA THR A 82 7.82 2.42 18.38
C THR A 82 7.47 0.94 18.53
N ILE A 83 6.95 0.31 17.47
CA ILE A 83 6.34 -1.03 17.52
C ILE A 83 7.06 -2.05 16.64
N LEU A 84 7.67 -1.63 15.51
CA LEU A 84 8.29 -2.54 14.55
C LEU A 84 9.76 -2.19 14.29
N HIS A 85 10.62 -3.22 14.29
CA HIS A 85 11.95 -3.13 13.66
C HIS A 85 11.79 -2.86 12.16
N THR A 86 12.72 -2.12 11.55
CA THR A 86 12.67 -1.67 10.14
C THR A 86 12.36 -2.78 9.15
N GLU A 87 12.83 -4.00 9.38
CA GLU A 87 12.59 -5.15 8.49
C GLU A 87 11.13 -5.62 8.46
N ASN A 88 10.39 -5.43 9.56
CA ASN A 88 9.00 -5.86 9.64
C ASN A 88 8.04 -4.95 8.85
N TYR A 89 8.49 -3.75 8.44
CA TYR A 89 7.68 -2.84 7.63
C TYR A 89 7.46 -3.34 6.22
N ALA A 90 8.51 -3.81 5.53
CA ALA A 90 8.34 -4.36 4.19
C ALA A 90 7.46 -5.60 4.24
N LEU A 91 7.71 -6.51 5.20
CA LEU A 91 6.90 -7.72 5.32
C LEU A 91 5.42 -7.39 5.55
N LEU A 92 5.12 -6.48 6.49
CA LEU A 92 3.76 -6.09 6.78
C LEU A 92 3.09 -5.40 5.58
N ALA A 93 3.75 -4.44 4.95
CA ALA A 93 3.25 -3.78 3.74
C ALA A 93 2.97 -4.80 2.64
N SER A 94 3.91 -5.71 2.40
CA SER A 94 3.76 -6.79 1.43
C SER A 94 2.54 -7.66 1.73
N LEU A 95 2.38 -8.13 2.96
CA LEU A 95 1.24 -8.98 3.33
C LEU A 95 -0.09 -8.30 3.05
N VAL A 96 -0.23 -7.02 3.40
CA VAL A 96 -1.44 -6.23 3.12
C VAL A 96 -1.66 -6.08 1.61
N VAL A 97 -0.62 -5.72 0.86
CA VAL A 97 -0.71 -5.59 -0.60
C VAL A 97 -1.11 -6.90 -1.27
N TYR A 98 -0.50 -8.02 -0.91
CA TYR A 98 -0.84 -9.33 -1.48
C TYR A 98 -2.26 -9.78 -1.11
N ALA A 99 -2.72 -9.49 0.11
CA ALA A 99 -4.09 -9.80 0.52
C ALA A 99 -5.11 -9.01 -0.31
N LEU A 100 -4.89 -7.71 -0.50
CA LEU A 100 -5.74 -6.87 -1.36
C LEU A 100 -5.68 -7.32 -2.82
N ALA A 101 -4.48 -7.55 -3.36
CA ALA A 101 -4.31 -7.98 -4.75
C ALA A 101 -5.04 -9.30 -5.01
N LYS A 102 -4.96 -10.26 -4.08
CA LYS A 102 -5.69 -11.53 -4.15
C LYS A 102 -7.21 -11.34 -4.14
N GLU A 103 -7.73 -10.44 -3.32
CA GLU A 103 -9.16 -10.16 -3.28
C GLU A 103 -9.65 -9.47 -4.55
N SER A 104 -8.87 -8.52 -5.07
CA SER A 104 -9.21 -7.77 -6.29
C SER A 104 -9.27 -8.61 -7.56
N ALA A 105 -8.68 -9.81 -7.53
CA ALA A 105 -8.64 -10.75 -8.64
C ALA A 105 -9.81 -11.76 -8.65
N LYS A 106 -10.69 -11.70 -7.64
CA LYS A 106 -11.94 -12.48 -7.59
C LYS A 106 -13.06 -11.72 -8.30
#